data_AF-A0A7R6X6T7-F1
#
_entry.id   AF-A0A7R6X6T7-F1
#
_cell.length_a   1.000
_cell.length_b   1.000
_cell.length_c   1.000
_cell.angle_alpha   90.00
_cell.angle_beta   90.00
_cell.angle_gamma   90.00
#
_symmetry.space_group_name_H-M   'P 1'
#
loop_
_entity.id
_entity.type
_entity.pdbx_description
1 polymer ?
#
loop_
_entity_poly.entity_id
_entity_poly.type
_entity_poly.pdbx_seq_one_letter_code
_entity_poly.pdbx_strand_id
1 'polypeptide(L)' 'MGDRYLRHLLVVGATAVIRYTRRKATTVSTWANQLLERKPARLVTVAVANKVARIAWAVMAREENYRATPSMARG' A
#
# COMPACT_ATOMS: atom_id res chain seq x y z
N MET A 1 19.01 8.35 7.52
CA MET A 1 18.19 9.04 6.50
C MET A 1 17.73 8.00 5.47
N GLY A 2 16.41 7.80 5.29
CA GLY A 2 15.91 6.82 4.30
C GLY A 2 16.16 7.27 2.86
N ASP A 3 16.34 6.30 1.96
CA ASP A 3 16.66 6.52 0.55
C ASP A 3 15.54 7.29 -0.20
N ARG A 4 15.90 8.37 -0.90
CA ARG A 4 14.95 9.23 -1.64
C ARG A 4 14.40 8.54 -2.88
N TYR A 5 15.23 7.75 -3.56
CA TYR A 5 14.89 7.02 -4.77
C TYR A 5 13.92 5.88 -4.47
N LEU A 6 14.14 5.12 -3.39
CA LEU A 6 13.20 4.09 -2.93
C LEU A 6 11.83 4.68 -2.59
N ARG A 7 11.78 5.84 -1.91
CA ARG A 7 10.49 6.51 -1.66
C ARG A 7 9.81 6.91 -2.97
N HIS A 8 10.56 7.40 -3.94
CA HIS A 8 10.01 7.76 -5.25
C HIS A 8 9.39 6.54 -5.94
N LEU A 9 10.13 5.42 -6.01
CA LEU A 9 9.62 4.17 -6.58
C LEU A 9 8.36 3.67 -5.88
N LEU A 10 8.31 3.75 -4.55
CA LEU A 10 7.13 3.37 -3.77
C LEU A 10 5.91 4.26 -4.09
N VAL A 11 6.10 5.56 -4.30
CA VAL A 11 5.01 6.48 -4.68
C VAL A 11 4.52 6.22 -6.11
N VAL A 12 5.44 5.95 -7.05
CA VAL A 12 5.09 5.56 -8.42
C VAL A 12 4.28 4.25 -8.41
N GLY A 13 4.75 3.23 -7.69
CA GLY A 13 4.04 1.97 -7.53
C GLY A 13 2.67 2.14 -6.85
N ALA A 14 2.59 2.96 -5.80
CA ALA A 14 1.33 3.26 -5.13
C ALA A 14 0.33 3.97 -6.05
N THR A 15 0.80 4.79 -6.99
CA THR A 15 -0.08 5.44 -7.98
C THR A 15 -0.77 4.41 -8.87
N ALA A 16 -0.03 3.39 -9.31
CA ALA A 16 -0.61 2.26 -10.03
C ALA A 16 -1.60 1.49 -9.16
N VAL A 17 -1.27 1.22 -7.88
CA VAL A 17 -2.19 0.56 -6.94
C VAL A 17 -3.51 1.34 -6.83
N ILE A 18 -3.46 2.66 -6.60
CA ILE A 18 -4.64 3.54 -6.54
C ILE A 18 -5.48 3.49 -7.82
N ARG A 19 -4.84 3.42 -9.00
CA ARG A 19 -5.55 3.27 -10.27
C ARG A 19 -6.31 1.94 -10.39
N TYR A 20 -5.78 0.86 -9.80
CA TYR A 20 -6.34 -0.49 -9.90
C TYR A 20 -7.10 -0.96 -8.66
N THR A 21 -7.22 -0.16 -7.59
CA THR A 21 -7.87 -0.57 -6.34
C THR A 21 -9.35 -0.91 -6.51
N ARG A 22 -10.02 -0.38 -7.54
CA ARG A 22 -11.41 -0.73 -7.86
C ARG A 22 -11.57 -2.11 -8.50
N ARG A 23 -10.50 -2.67 -9.07
CA ARG A 23 -10.53 -3.96 -9.80
C ARG A 23 -10.06 -5.14 -8.96
N LYS A 24 -9.35 -4.91 -7.85
CA LYS A 24 -8.75 -5.96 -7.03
C LYS A 24 -9.17 -5.76 -5.58
N ALA A 25 -9.83 -6.75 -4.97
CA ALA A 25 -10.28 -6.71 -3.57
C ALA A 25 -9.21 -7.27 -2.62
N THR A 26 -8.16 -6.48 -2.37
CA THR A 26 -7.13 -6.77 -1.36
C THR A 26 -7.37 -5.92 -0.13
N THR A 27 -6.85 -6.32 1.04
CA THR A 27 -6.95 -5.54 2.28
C THR A 27 -6.39 -4.11 2.12
N VAL A 28 -5.34 -3.93 1.33
CA VAL A 28 -4.76 -2.61 1.04
C VAL A 28 -5.68 -1.79 0.13
N SER A 29 -6.28 -2.40 -0.89
CA SER A 29 -7.15 -1.68 -1.82
C SER A 29 -8.52 -1.33 -1.21
N THR A 30 -9.11 -2.18 -0.38
CA THR A 30 -10.32 -1.85 0.38
C THR A 30 -10.08 -0.67 1.31
N TRP A 31 -8.99 -0.70 2.08
CA TRP A 31 -8.59 0.41 2.95
C TRP A 31 -8.31 1.69 2.16
N ALA A 32 -7.62 1.60 1.03
CA ALA A 32 -7.32 2.75 0.19
C ALA A 32 -8.59 3.35 -0.44
N ASN A 33 -9.56 2.53 -0.86
CA ASN A 33 -10.84 3.00 -1.38
C ASN A 33 -11.64 3.77 -0.30
N GLN A 34 -11.71 3.25 0.93
CA GLN A 34 -12.32 3.96 2.06
C GLN A 34 -11.63 5.31 2.35
N LEU A 35 -10.31 5.37 2.17
CA LEU A 35 -9.57 6.62 2.37
C LEU A 35 -9.80 7.62 1.23
N LEU A 36 -9.97 7.14 -0.01
CA LEU A 36 -10.31 7.97 -1.18
C LEU A 36 -11.69 8.62 -1.07
N GLU A 37 -12.62 8.01 -0.32
CA GLU A 37 -13.93 8.62 -0.03
C GLU A 37 -13.81 9.88 0.84
N ARG A 38 -12.70 10.02 1.60
CA ARG A 38 -12.54 11.08 2.62
C ARG A 38 -11.37 12.02 2.34
N LYS A 39 -10.43 11.63 1.48
CA LYS A 39 -9.16 12.33 1.27
C LYS A 39 -8.77 12.39 -0.21
N PRO A 40 -8.07 13.44 -0.64
CA PRO A 40 -7.61 13.57 -2.02
C PRO A 40 -6.63 12.46 -2.39
N ALA A 41 -6.70 12.02 -3.65
CA ALA A 41 -5.95 10.88 -4.16
C ALA A 41 -4.44 10.95 -3.91
N ARG A 42 -3.82 12.13 -4.03
CA ARG A 42 -2.38 12.30 -3.75
C ARG A 42 -2.00 11.92 -2.32
N LEU A 43 -2.82 12.29 -1.33
CA LEU A 43 -2.56 11.91 0.07
C LEU A 43 -2.73 10.41 0.28
N VAL A 44 -3.73 9.81 -0.36
CA VAL A 44 -3.94 8.35 -0.31
C VAL A 44 -2.76 7.60 -0.94
N THR A 45 -2.26 8.06 -2.09
CA THR A 45 -1.08 7.47 -2.74
C THR A 45 0.13 7.46 -1.81
N VAL A 46 0.42 8.58 -1.13
CA VAL A 46 1.52 8.66 -0.18
C VAL A 46 1.29 7.75 1.03
N ALA A 47 0.05 7.66 1.52
CA ALA A 47 -0.30 6.76 2.63
C ALA A 47 -0.12 5.28 2.24
N VAL A 48 -0.51 4.89 1.03
CA VAL A 48 -0.28 3.54 0.49
C VAL A 48 1.22 3.27 0.36
N ALA A 49 1.99 4.20 -0.20
CA ALA A 49 3.45 4.07 -0.30
C ALA A 49 4.10 3.86 1.07
N ASN A 50 3.69 4.63 2.09
CA ASN A 50 4.18 4.46 3.46
C ASN A 50 3.79 3.10 4.05
N LYS A 51 2.56 2.64 3.82
CA LYS A 51 2.10 1.31 4.28
C LYS A 51 2.94 0.19 3.66
N VAL A 52 3.22 0.25 2.36
CA VAL A 52 4.09 -0.71 1.66
C VAL A 52 5.52 -0.64 2.18
N ALA A 53 6.05 0.57 2.42
CA ALA A 53 7.38 0.76 3.01
C ALA A 53 7.49 0.06 4.37
N ARG A 54 6.48 0.20 5.24
CA ARG A 54 6.45 -0.45 6.56
C ARG A 54 6.36 -1.98 6.47
N ILE A 55 5.60 -2.50 5.51
CA ILE A 55 5.55 -3.95 5.24
C ILE A 55 6.92 -4.45 4.79
N ALA A 56 7.52 -3.80 3.79
CA ALA A 56 8.84 -4.16 3.29
C ALA A 56 9.89 -4.10 4.40
N TRP A 57 9.87 -3.04 5.22
CA TRP A 57 10.76 -2.92 6.37
C TRP A 57 10.57 -4.07 7.36
N ALA A 58 9.33 -4.43 7.71
CA ALA A 58 9.08 -5.52 8.65
C ALA A 58 9.54 -6.87 8.09
N VAL A 59 9.32 -7.12 6.80
CA VAL A 59 9.79 -8.33 6.09
C VAL A 59 11.31 -8.41 6.12
N MET A 60 12.01 -7.32 5.74
CA MET A 60 13.47 -7.27 5.72
C MET A 60 14.07 -7.33 7.13
N ALA A 61 13.51 -6.60 8.09
CA ALA A 61 14.03 -6.53 9.46
C ALA A 61 13.84 -7.82 10.26
N ARG A 62 12.88 -8.67 9.85
CA ARG A 62 12.60 -9.96 10.48
C ARG A 62 13.16 -11.14 9.69
N GLU A 63 13.74 -10.89 8.50
CA GLU A 63 14.18 -11.92 7.55
C GLU A 63 13.07 -12.95 7.25
N GLU A 64 11.82 -12.52 7.33
CA GLU A 64 10.64 -13.37 7.11
C GLU A 64 10.15 -13.25 5.67
N ASN A 65 9.60 -14.33 5.13
CA ASN A 65 8.92 -14.27 3.84
C ASN A 65 7.64 -13.42 3.95
N TYR A 66 7.35 -12.65 2.89
CA TYR A 66 6.13 -11.87 2.80
C TYR A 66 4.90 -12.77 2.91
N ARG A 67 4.08 -12.56 3.94
CA ARG A 67 2.80 -13.23 4.14
C ARG A 67 1.69 -12.24 3.81
N ALA A 68 1.03 -12.45 2.68
CA ALA A 68 -0.20 -11.72 2.39
C ALA A 68 -1.26 -12.15 3.41
N THR A 69 -1.72 -11.24 4.27
CA THR A 69 -2.91 -11.51 5.08
C THR A 69 -4.06 -11.74 4.11
N PRO A 70 -4.70 -12.93 4.11
CA PRO A 70 -5.85 -13.16 3.24
C PRO A 70 -6.88 -12.07 3.52
N SER A 71 -7.37 -11.42 2.46
CA SER A 71 -8.52 -10.53 2.61
C SER A 71 -9.63 -11.38 3.18
N MET A 72 -10.10 -11.01 4.38
CA MET A 72 -11.21 -11.66 5.02
C MET A 72 -12.44 -11.40 4.12
N ALA A 73 -12.69 -12.31 3.20
CA ALA A 73 -13.93 -12.39 2.45
C ALA A 73 -15.01 -12.71 3.46
N ARG A 74 -15.62 -11.67 4.03
CA ARG A 74 -16.89 -11.82 4.73
C ARG A 74 -17.94 -12.05 3.63
N GLY A 75 -18.62 -13.20 3.75
CA GLY A 75 -19.75 -13.58 2.92
C GLY A 75 -20.96 -12.68 3.10
#